data_AF-A0A0E4BPX9-F1
#
_entry.id   AF-A0A0E4BPX9-F1
#
_cell.length_a   1.000
_cell.length_b   1.000
_cell.length_c   1.000
_cell.angle_alpha   90.00
_cell.angle_beta   90.00
_cell.angle_gamma   90.00
#
_symmetry.space_group_name_H-M   'P 1'
#
loop_
_entity.id
_entity.type
_entity.pdbx_description
1 polymer ?
#
loop_
_entity_poly.entity_id
_entity_poly.type
_entity_poly.pdbx_seq_one_letter_code
_entity_poly.pdbx_strand_id
1 'polypeptide(L)' 'MELDSKIARAKELIAKREELDAELSGLLGGAGRERRISRCSICDEPGHRASTCPSKAADAPN' A
#
# COMPACT_ATOMS: atom_id res chain seq x y z
N MET A 1 -13.40 28.54 8.90
CA MET A 1 -12.78 29.19 7.70
C MET A 1 -11.43 28.60 7.33
N GLU A 2 -10.44 28.41 8.22
CA GLU A 2 -9.19 27.71 7.84
C GLU A 2 -9.38 26.20 7.59
N LEU A 3 -10.27 25.56 8.35
CA LEU A 3 -10.54 24.13 8.20
C LEU A 3 -11.30 23.84 6.90
N ASP A 4 -12.26 24.70 6.55
CA ASP A 4 -13.04 24.61 5.31
C ASP A 4 -12.13 24.71 4.07
N SER A 5 -11.14 25.60 4.09
CA SER A 5 -10.14 25.72 3.01
C SER A 5 -9.25 24.47 2.90
N LYS A 6 -8.87 23.86 4.03
CA LYS A 6 -8.11 22.60 4.04
C LYS A 6 -8.96 21.44 3.52
N ILE A 7 -10.25 21.41 3.86
CA ILE A 7 -11.21 20.41 3.37
C ILE A 7 -11.43 20.57 1.86
N ALA A 8 -11.56 21.81 1.35
CA ALA A 8 -11.67 22.07 -0.08
C ALA A 8 -10.45 21.55 -0.85
N ARG A 9 -9.24 21.90 -0.38
CA ARG A 9 -7.98 21.37 -0.95
C ARG A 9 -7.88 19.85 -0.89
N ALA A 10 -8.31 19.24 0.20
CA ALA A 10 -8.32 17.77 0.32
C ALA A 10 -9.26 17.13 -0.72
N LYS A 11 -10.45 17.70 -0.93
CA LYS A 11 -11.40 17.22 -1.96
C LYS A 11 -10.84 17.34 -3.37
N GLU A 12 -10.19 18.46 -3.70
CA GLU A 12 -9.52 18.64 -4.99
C GLU A 12 -8.41 17.60 -5.21
N LEU A 13 -7.61 17.33 -4.17
CA LEU A 13 -6.54 16.33 -4.23
C LEU A 13 -7.08 14.90 -4.38
N ILE A 14 -8.22 14.58 -3.76
CA ILE A 14 -8.88 13.28 -3.90
C ILE A 14 -9.40 13.10 -5.33
N ALA A 15 -10.10 14.10 -5.88
CA ALA A 15 -10.59 14.03 -7.26
C ALA A 15 -9.45 13.82 -8.27
N LYS A 16 -8.36 14.58 -8.10
CA LYS A 16 -7.17 14.46 -8.95
C LYS A 16 -6.49 13.09 -8.84
N ARG A 17 -6.60 12.42 -7.67
CA ARG A 17 -6.09 11.05 -7.48
C ARG A 17 -6.85 10.05 -8.33
N GLU A 18 -8.18 10.17 -8.45
CA GLU A 18 -9.01 9.24 -9.23
C GLU A 18 -8.71 9.35 -10.73
N GLU A 19 -8.55 10.57 -11.24
CA GLU A 19 -8.15 10.81 -12.63
C GLU A 19 -6.78 10.18 -12.94
N LEU A 20 -5.80 10.37 -12.04
CA LEU A 20 -4.47 9.78 -12.18
C LEU A 20 -4.51 8.24 -12.09
N ASP A 21 -5.33 7.67 -11.22
CA ASP A 21 -5.45 6.21 -11.07
C ASP A 21 -6.05 5.58 -12.34
N ALA A 22 -7.07 6.23 -12.94
CA ALA A 22 -7.66 5.81 -14.21
C ALA A 22 -6.66 5.90 -15.38
N GLU A 23 -5.91 7.00 -15.49
CA GLU A 23 -4.88 7.20 -16.52
C GLU A 23 -3.72 6.19 -16.37
N LEU A 24 -3.26 5.97 -15.14
CA LEU A 24 -2.23 4.97 -14.82
C LEU A 24 -2.72 3.54 -15.09
N SER A 25 -3.97 3.22 -14.78
CA SER A 25 -4.58 1.91 -15.08
C SER A 25 -4.61 1.65 -16.58
N GLY A 26 -4.96 2.65 -17.40
CA GLY A 26 -4.96 2.55 -18.85
C GLY A 26 -3.55 2.42 -19.46
N LEU A 27 -2.58 3.17 -18.93
CA LEU A 27 -1.20 3.17 -19.46
C LEU A 27 -0.38 1.95 -19.01
N LEU A 28 -0.52 1.51 -17.75
CA LEU A 28 0.26 0.40 -17.20
C LEU A 28 -0.48 -0.95 -17.21
N GLY A 29 -1.70 -1.01 -17.75
CA GLY A 29 -2.43 -2.25 -18.01
C GLY A 29 -2.69 -3.12 -16.77
N GLY A 30 -2.62 -2.54 -15.58
CA GLY A 30 -2.76 -3.28 -14.34
C GLY A 30 -2.26 -2.51 -13.12
N ALA A 31 -3.22 -2.10 -12.29
CA ALA A 31 -3.07 -1.74 -10.89
C ALA A 31 -1.85 -0.86 -10.57
N GLY A 32 -2.08 0.46 -10.49
CA GLY A 32 -1.16 1.38 -9.85
C GLY A 32 -0.66 0.77 -8.55
N ARG A 33 0.62 0.37 -8.56
CA ARG A 33 1.34 -0.36 -7.52
C ARG A 33 0.54 -0.48 -6.22
N GLU A 34 -0.34 -1.49 -6.15
CA GLU A 34 -0.51 -2.20 -4.89
C GLU A 34 0.93 -2.51 -4.52
N ARG A 35 1.48 -1.80 -3.52
CA ARG A 35 2.78 -2.16 -2.96
C ARG A 35 2.60 -3.65 -2.80
N ARG A 36 3.36 -4.46 -3.54
CA ARG A 36 3.31 -5.90 -3.37
C ARG A 36 3.87 -6.08 -1.97
N ILE A 37 2.99 -5.95 -0.98
CA ILE A 37 3.30 -6.10 0.42
C ILE A 37 3.75 -7.53 0.40
N SER A 38 5.07 -7.71 0.47
CA SER A 38 5.67 -9.00 0.27
C SER A 38 5.13 -9.83 1.41
N ARG A 39 4.14 -10.68 1.10
CA ARG A 39 3.58 -11.60 2.05
C ARG A 39 4.65 -12.62 2.32
N CYS A 40 4.81 -12.97 3.58
CA CYS A 40 5.73 -14.00 3.96
C CYS A 40 5.27 -15.34 3.36
N SER A 41 6.11 -16.02 2.58
CA SER A 41 5.75 -17.33 1.98
C SER A 41 5.65 -18.48 3.01
N ILE A 42 5.78 -18.19 4.31
CA ILE A 42 5.76 -19.17 5.39
C ILE A 42 4.50 -19.02 6.25
N CYS A 43 4.09 -17.79 6.56
CA CYS A 43 2.91 -17.52 7.40
C CYS A 43 1.86 -16.65 6.70
N ASP A 44 2.06 -16.30 5.43
CA ASP A 44 1.18 -15.47 4.60
C ASP A 44 0.88 -14.06 5.13
N GLU A 45 1.54 -13.64 6.23
CA GLU A 45 1.37 -12.31 6.80
C GLU A 45 2.13 -11.22 6.01
N PRO A 46 1.51 -10.04 5.83
CA PRO A 46 2.17 -8.88 5.26
C PRO A 46 3.18 -8.24 6.22
N GLY A 47 4.27 -7.67 5.69
CA GLY A 47 5.19 -6.80 6.45
C GLY A 47 6.57 -7.40 6.75
N HIS A 48 6.80 -8.68 6.46
CA HIS A 48 8.11 -9.32 6.59
C HIS A 48 8.31 -10.37 5.49
N ARG A 49 9.57 -10.70 5.17
CA ARG A 49 9.90 -11.72 4.17
C ARG A 49 10.05 -13.09 4.84
N ALA A 50 9.97 -14.17 4.07
CA ALA A 50 10.23 -15.53 4.58
C ALA A 50 11.55 -15.68 5.36
N SER A 51 12.57 -14.86 5.04
CA SER A 51 13.85 -14.83 5.76
C SER A 51 13.80 -14.18 7.15
N THR A 52 12.83 -13.31 7.40
CA THR A 52 12.64 -12.60 8.68
C THR A 52 11.31 -12.99 9.33
N CYS A 53 10.82 -14.19 9.05
CA CYS A 53 9.55 -14.67 9.57
C CYS A 53 9.64 -14.95 11.07
N PRO A 54 8.83 -14.30 11.91
CA PRO A 54 8.84 -14.53 13.36
C PRO A 54 8.44 -15.96 13.71
N SER A 55 7.60 -16.64 12.91
CA SER A 55 7.28 -18.06 13.11
C SER A 55 8.49 -18.98 12.90
N LYS A 56 9.48 -18.59 12.06
CA LYS A 56 10.75 -19.31 11.97
C LYS A 56 11.69 -18.99 13.13
N ALA A 57 11.69 -17.75 13.59
CA ALA A 57 12.52 -17.32 14.73
C ALA A 57 12.01 -17.87 16.06
N ALA A 58 10.71 -18.14 16.19
CA ALA A 58 10.11 -18.73 17.39
C ALA A 58 10.61 -20.15 17.71
N ASP A 59 11.25 -20.83 16.75
CA ASP A 59 11.91 -22.13 16.94
C ASP A 59 13.43 -22.01 17.17
N ALA A 60 13.97 -20.79 17.30
CA ALA A 60 15.34 -20.55 17.71
C ALA A 60 15.36 -20.02 19.16
N PRO A 61 15.44 -20.90 20.18
CA PRO A 61 15.76 -20.45 21.52
C PRO A 61 17.22 -20.01 21.56
N ASN A 62 17.46 -18.69 21.68
CA ASN A 62 18.61 -18.16 22.42
C ASN A 62 18.37 -16.70 22.81
#